data_AF-A0A3N5M1Z1-F1
#
_entry.id   AF-A0A3N5M1Z1-F1
#
_cell.length_a   1.000
_cell.length_b   1.000
_cell.length_c   1.000
_cell.angle_alpha   90.00
_cell.angle_beta   90.00
_cell.angle_gamma   90.00
#
_symmetry.space_group_name_H-M   'P 1'
#
loop_
_entity.id
_entity.type
_entity.pdbx_description
1 polymer ?
#
loop_
_entity_poly.entity_id
_entity_poly.type
_entity_poly.pdbx_seq_one_letter_code
_entity_poly.pdbx_strand_id
1 'polypeptide(L)'
;MVSSRRHPMNESPASPRQTLQPRQQMRPLLQVLSLPLLAFLILPLAALILRAAPRSLVSNLSEPQVLQAIGLSLSTSLAATLVTVLLGTPLAYSMARRYLPFQRAIDTLIDIPTVLPPAVAGVAMLMAFGRRGIFGSLLESLGLNIAFTTLAVVLAQTFIAAPFYVKAAIIGFAGIDRELEQAAALDGANGWQAFRYIILPLSWTALTSGSVLTWARAMGEFG
;
A
#
# COMPACT_ATOMS: atom_id res chain seq x y z
N MET A 1 -70.95 17.66 -48.30
CA MET A 1 -70.27 17.40 -47.02
C MET A 1 -69.01 16.57 -47.28
N VAL A 2 -67.86 17.24 -47.16
CA VAL A 2 -66.49 16.78 -46.88
C VAL A 2 -66.03 15.42 -47.42
N SER A 3 -65.21 15.52 -48.48
CA SER A 3 -64.27 14.52 -49.01
C SER A 3 -63.21 14.11 -47.98
N SER A 4 -63.06 12.80 -47.79
CA SER A 4 -62.09 12.15 -46.90
C SER A 4 -60.74 12.02 -47.60
N ARG A 5 -59.74 12.76 -47.09
CA ARG A 5 -58.32 12.59 -47.40
C ARG A 5 -57.80 11.28 -46.79
N ARG A 6 -57.16 10.42 -47.57
CA ARG A 6 -56.02 9.60 -47.10
C ARG A 6 -54.95 9.51 -48.18
N HIS A 7 -53.84 10.16 -47.89
CA HIS A 7 -52.59 10.12 -48.62
C HIS A 7 -51.73 9.04 -47.94
N PRO A 8 -51.31 7.95 -48.63
CA PRO A 8 -50.34 7.04 -48.04
C PRO A 8 -48.93 7.64 -48.19
N MET A 9 -48.43 8.25 -47.11
CA MET A 9 -47.01 8.59 -46.97
C MET A 9 -46.24 7.37 -46.48
N ASN A 10 -45.37 6.85 -47.34
CA ASN A 10 -43.96 6.55 -47.07
C ASN A 10 -43.58 6.06 -45.66
N GLU A 11 -43.27 4.77 -45.52
CA GLU A 11 -42.28 4.30 -44.55
C GLU A 11 -41.33 3.30 -45.24
N SER A 12 -40.23 3.85 -45.76
CA SER A 12 -39.02 3.09 -46.10
C SER A 12 -38.46 2.46 -44.82
N PRO A 13 -38.07 1.17 -44.79
CA PRO A 13 -37.43 0.59 -43.61
C PRO A 13 -36.03 1.22 -43.44
N ALA A 14 -35.92 2.17 -42.53
CA ALA A 14 -34.63 2.70 -42.11
C ALA A 14 -33.83 1.56 -41.46
N SER A 15 -32.80 1.08 -42.16
CA SER A 15 -31.81 0.11 -41.67
C SER A 15 -31.27 0.52 -40.29
N PRO A 16 -31.07 -0.42 -39.34
CA PRO A 16 -30.47 -0.09 -38.05
C PRO A 16 -29.05 0.42 -38.25
N ARG A 17 -28.82 1.71 -38.01
CA ARG A 17 -27.49 2.31 -37.96
C ARG A 17 -26.68 1.62 -36.85
N GLN A 18 -25.67 0.86 -37.27
CA GLN A 18 -24.64 0.25 -36.44
C GLN A 18 -23.75 1.32 -35.78
N THR A 19 -24.26 2.07 -34.80
CA THR A 19 -23.49 3.11 -34.11
C THR A 19 -23.13 2.71 -32.69
N LEU A 20 -22.40 1.60 -32.49
CA LEU A 20 -21.78 1.25 -31.19
C LEU A 20 -20.53 0.34 -31.36
N GLN A 21 -19.44 0.83 -31.98
CA GLN A 21 -18.12 0.18 -31.91
C GLN A 21 -16.88 1.07 -31.58
N PRO A 22 -16.96 2.24 -30.88
CA PRO A 22 -15.74 2.97 -30.50
C PRO A 22 -14.76 2.17 -29.61
N ARG A 23 -15.27 1.20 -28.84
CA ARG A 23 -14.45 0.40 -27.90
C ARG A 23 -13.50 -0.60 -28.57
N GLN A 24 -13.79 -1.09 -29.77
CA GLN A 24 -12.96 -2.13 -30.42
C GLN A 24 -11.75 -1.55 -31.16
N GLN A 25 -11.86 -0.35 -31.74
CA GLN A 25 -10.74 0.31 -32.43
C GLN A 25 -9.68 0.89 -31.48
N MET A 26 -10.04 1.23 -30.23
CA MET A 26 -9.08 1.75 -29.24
C MET A 26 -8.20 0.66 -28.61
N ARG A 27 -8.61 -0.62 -28.66
CA ARG A 27 -7.85 -1.74 -28.08
C ARG A 27 -6.44 -1.92 -28.65
N PRO A 28 -6.21 -1.98 -29.98
CA PRO A 28 -4.86 -2.12 -30.52
C PRO A 28 -3.97 -0.91 -30.22
N LEU A 29 -4.53 0.30 -30.22
CA LEU A 29 -3.78 1.51 -29.87
C LEU A 29 -3.31 1.49 -28.40
N LEU A 30 -4.19 1.11 -27.48
CA LEU A 30 -3.86 0.95 -26.07
C LEU A 30 -2.81 -0.16 -25.84
N GLN A 31 -2.89 -1.26 -26.58
CA GLN A 31 -1.91 -2.34 -26.52
C GLN A 31 -0.53 -1.88 -26.98
N VAL A 32 -0.44 -1.24 -28.15
CA VAL A 32 0.81 -0.70 -28.69
C VAL A 32 1.45 0.32 -27.74
N LEU A 33 0.64 1.15 -27.08
CA LEU A 33 1.13 2.14 -26.13
C LEU A 33 1.60 1.53 -24.79
N SER A 34 0.99 0.41 -24.35
CA SER A 34 1.35 -0.27 -23.09
C SER A 34 2.57 -1.19 -23.20
N LEU A 35 2.84 -1.75 -24.38
CA LEU A 35 3.92 -2.72 -24.61
C LEU A 35 5.32 -2.21 -24.25
N PRO A 36 5.72 -0.96 -24.58
CA PRO A 36 7.04 -0.44 -24.21
C PRO A 36 7.26 -0.41 -22.70
N LEU A 37 6.24 -0.05 -21.92
CA LEU A 37 6.33 -0.01 -20.46
C LEU A 37 6.49 -1.42 -19.88
N LEU A 38 5.70 -2.39 -20.37
CA LEU A 38 5.83 -3.78 -19.96
C LEU A 38 7.22 -4.34 -20.31
N ALA A 39 7.72 -4.06 -21.50
CA ALA A 39 9.06 -4.46 -21.92
C ALA A 39 10.12 -3.85 -20.99
N PHE A 40 10.03 -2.56 -20.68
CA PHE A 40 10.97 -1.88 -19.78
C PHE A 40 11.00 -2.50 -18.37
N LEU A 41 9.85 -2.93 -17.83
CA LEU A 41 9.80 -3.60 -16.53
C LEU A 41 10.37 -5.03 -16.59
N ILE A 42 10.10 -5.78 -17.65
CA ILE A 42 10.46 -7.20 -17.76
C ILE A 42 11.94 -7.39 -18.15
N LEU A 43 12.46 -6.58 -19.07
CA LEU A 43 13.80 -6.74 -19.62
C LEU A 43 14.93 -6.75 -18.58
N PRO A 44 15.03 -5.83 -17.60
CA PRO A 44 16.12 -5.87 -16.62
C PRO A 44 16.03 -7.09 -15.70
N LEU A 45 14.82 -7.52 -15.33
CA LEU A 45 14.60 -8.74 -14.55
C LEU A 45 15.01 -9.98 -15.34
N ALA A 46 14.61 -10.06 -16.61
CA ALA A 46 15.01 -11.15 -17.49
C ALA A 46 16.53 -11.18 -17.70
N ALA A 47 17.16 -10.03 -17.95
CA ALA A 47 18.61 -9.91 -18.10
C ALA A 47 19.34 -10.36 -16.82
N LEU A 48 18.84 -9.99 -15.65
CA LEU A 48 19.39 -10.42 -14.36
C LEU A 48 19.32 -11.94 -14.19
N ILE A 49 18.16 -12.55 -14.46
CA ILE A 49 17.96 -14.00 -14.35
C ILE A 49 18.87 -14.76 -15.33
N LEU A 50 18.95 -14.29 -16.58
CA LEU A 50 19.78 -14.91 -17.62
C LEU A 50 21.27 -14.80 -17.31
N ARG A 51 21.70 -13.70 -16.68
CA ARG A 51 23.11 -13.46 -16.30
C ARG A 51 23.53 -14.15 -15.00
N ALA A 52 22.60 -14.42 -14.09
CA ALA A 52 22.90 -14.95 -12.76
C ALA A 52 23.38 -16.43 -12.70
N ALA A 53 23.50 -17.12 -13.84
CA ALA A 53 23.94 -18.52 -13.97
C ALA A 53 23.28 -19.49 -12.96
N PRO A 54 22.26 -20.28 -13.35
CA PRO A 54 21.47 -21.12 -12.44
C PRO A 54 22.28 -22.08 -11.55
N ARG A 55 23.47 -22.52 -12.00
CA ARG A 55 24.35 -23.41 -11.23
C ARG A 55 25.03 -22.71 -10.06
N SER A 56 25.42 -21.45 -10.20
CA SER A 56 25.99 -20.66 -9.09
C SER A 56 24.92 -20.23 -8.09
N LEU A 57 23.66 -20.08 -8.50
CA LEU A 57 22.56 -19.74 -7.59
C LEU A 57 22.37 -20.79 -6.50
N VAL A 58 22.32 -22.08 -6.85
CA VAL A 58 22.08 -23.15 -5.86
C VAL A 58 23.25 -23.30 -4.88
N SER A 59 24.50 -23.16 -5.36
CA SER A 59 25.67 -23.20 -4.48
C SER A 59 25.73 -21.99 -3.55
N ASN A 60 25.42 -20.79 -4.06
CA ASN A 60 25.46 -19.55 -3.27
C ASN A 60 24.32 -19.49 -2.23
N LEU A 61 23.14 -20.01 -2.55
CA LEU A 61 22.03 -20.08 -1.60
C LEU A 61 22.30 -21.02 -0.41
N SER A 62 23.18 -22.00 -0.58
CA SER A 62 23.57 -22.92 0.50
C SER A 62 24.65 -22.35 1.41
N GLU A 63 25.19 -21.16 1.08
CA GLU A 63 26.20 -20.52 1.88
C GLU A 63 25.59 -20.00 3.20
N PRO A 64 26.17 -20.32 4.37
CA PRO A 64 25.61 -19.93 5.67
C PRO A 64 25.36 -18.42 5.81
N GLN A 65 26.20 -17.61 5.18
CA GLN A 65 26.11 -16.14 5.22
C GLN A 65 24.88 -15.63 4.46
N VAL A 66 24.56 -16.23 3.30
CA VAL A 66 23.39 -15.89 2.50
C VAL A 66 22.11 -16.30 3.24
N LEU A 67 22.09 -17.49 3.84
CA LEU A 67 20.94 -17.94 4.65
C LEU A 67 20.72 -17.05 5.87
N GLN A 68 21.79 -16.63 6.56
CA GLN A 68 21.70 -15.69 7.67
C GLN A 68 21.16 -14.33 7.23
N ALA A 69 21.63 -13.79 6.10
CA ALA A 69 21.13 -12.54 5.55
C ALA A 69 19.64 -12.63 5.17
N ILE A 70 19.22 -13.71 4.51
CA ILE A 70 17.80 -13.96 4.17
C ILE A 70 16.96 -14.05 5.45
N GLY A 71 17.40 -14.81 6.44
CA GLY A 71 16.70 -14.97 7.72
C GLY A 71 16.56 -13.64 8.47
N LEU A 72 17.63 -12.85 8.53
CA LEU A 72 17.62 -11.53 9.14
C LEU A 72 16.64 -10.60 8.42
N SER A 73 16.74 -10.48 7.09
CA SER A 73 15.85 -9.63 6.28
C SER A 73 14.38 -10.01 6.39
N LEU A 74 14.06 -11.31 6.38
CA LEU A 74 12.69 -11.79 6.57
C LEU A 74 12.19 -11.45 7.99
N SER A 75 13.00 -11.73 9.01
CA SER A 75 12.60 -11.47 10.40
C SER A 75 12.39 -9.98 10.68
N THR A 76 13.27 -9.10 10.21
CA THR A 76 13.17 -7.65 10.45
C THR A 76 12.03 -7.04 9.65
N SER A 77 11.85 -7.42 8.38
CA SER A 77 10.77 -6.89 7.54
C SER A 77 9.39 -7.32 8.04
N LEU A 78 9.24 -8.56 8.53
CA LEU A 78 8.00 -9.03 9.15
C LEU A 78 7.73 -8.32 10.48
N ALA A 79 8.75 -8.14 11.32
CA ALA A 79 8.62 -7.39 12.56
C ALA A 79 8.20 -5.94 12.30
N ALA A 80 8.84 -5.28 11.32
CA ALA A 80 8.49 -3.91 10.91
C ALA A 80 7.06 -3.81 10.37
N THR A 81 6.63 -4.80 9.60
CA THR A 81 5.24 -4.90 9.09
C THR A 81 4.25 -5.09 10.24
N LEU A 82 4.55 -5.97 11.20
CA LEU A 82 3.69 -6.21 12.35
C LEU A 82 3.56 -4.95 13.21
N VAL A 83 4.67 -4.28 13.53
CA VAL A 83 4.67 -3.00 14.25
C VAL A 83 3.82 -1.97 13.50
N THR A 84 4.00 -1.88 12.19
CA THR A 84 3.22 -0.98 11.32
C THR A 84 1.73 -1.29 11.37
N VAL A 85 1.34 -2.56 11.28
CA VAL A 85 -0.07 -2.97 11.34
C VAL A 85 -0.65 -2.63 12.71
N LEU A 86 0.03 -3.00 13.79
CA LEU A 86 -0.46 -2.78 15.16
C LEU A 86 -0.62 -1.30 15.51
N LEU A 87 0.34 -0.46 15.13
CA LEU A 87 0.31 0.98 15.42
C LEU A 87 -0.44 1.80 14.37
N GLY A 88 -0.35 1.38 13.10
CA GLY A 88 -0.97 2.05 11.97
C GLY A 88 -2.48 1.82 11.86
N THR A 89 -2.99 0.66 12.29
CA THR A 89 -4.44 0.37 12.28
C THR A 89 -5.24 1.39 13.10
N PRO A 90 -4.93 1.62 14.39
CA PRO A 90 -5.68 2.58 15.19
C PRO A 90 -5.50 4.03 14.69
N LEU A 91 -4.31 4.38 14.18
CA LEU A 91 -4.06 5.68 13.56
C LEU A 91 -4.96 5.88 12.33
N ALA A 92 -4.91 4.93 11.38
CA ALA A 92 -5.70 4.97 10.16
C ALA A 92 -7.20 4.99 10.45
N TYR A 93 -7.66 4.16 11.39
CA TYR A 93 -9.06 4.15 11.82
C TYR A 93 -9.50 5.50 12.40
N SER A 94 -8.67 6.10 13.26
CA SER A 94 -8.95 7.41 13.85
C SER A 94 -9.02 8.51 12.78
N MET A 95 -8.11 8.50 11.80
CA MET A 95 -8.11 9.45 10.69
C MET A 95 -9.29 9.27 9.74
N ALA A 96 -9.76 8.03 9.54
CA ALA A 96 -10.89 7.73 8.67
C ALA A 96 -12.26 8.01 9.34
N ARG A 97 -12.33 8.02 10.67
CA ARG A 97 -13.60 8.16 11.42
C ARG A 97 -13.78 9.49 12.13
N ARG A 98 -12.70 10.16 12.52
CA ARG A 98 -12.73 11.40 13.28
C ARG A 98 -11.99 12.48 12.53
N TYR A 99 -12.56 13.68 12.53
CA TYR A 99 -11.81 14.88 12.15
C TYR A 99 -10.81 15.17 13.26
N LEU A 100 -9.53 14.95 12.97
CA LEU A 100 -8.45 15.35 13.87
C LEU A 100 -8.11 16.83 13.60
N PRO A 101 -7.91 17.66 14.64
CA PRO A 101 -7.60 19.09 14.46
C PRO A 101 -6.34 19.33 13.63
N PHE A 102 -5.41 18.37 13.62
CA PHE A 102 -4.15 18.42 12.88
C PHE A 102 -4.08 17.40 11.74
N GLN A 103 -5.22 16.95 11.21
CA GLN A 103 -5.28 15.88 10.22
C GLN A 103 -4.34 16.11 9.02
N ARG A 104 -4.30 17.34 8.48
CA ARG A 104 -3.40 17.69 7.36
C ARG A 104 -1.92 17.54 7.72
N ALA A 105 -1.53 17.95 8.92
CA ALA A 105 -0.15 17.83 9.39
C ALA A 105 0.23 16.35 9.58
N ILE A 106 -0.69 15.54 10.11
CA ILE A 106 -0.49 14.09 10.25
C ILE A 106 -0.37 13.43 8.88
N ASP A 107 -1.25 13.79 7.93
CA ASP A 107 -1.17 13.29 6.55
C ASP A 107 0.19 13.62 5.92
N THR A 108 0.65 14.87 6.06
CA THR A 108 1.98 15.27 5.56
C THR A 108 3.10 14.48 6.26
N LEU A 109 3.02 14.29 7.57
CA LEU A 109 4.02 13.53 8.31
C LEU A 109 4.09 12.06 7.87
N ILE A 110 2.95 11.46 7.54
CA ILE A 110 2.88 10.11 6.97
C ILE A 110 3.49 10.09 5.57
N ASP A 111 3.38 11.16 4.79
CA ASP A 111 3.88 11.20 3.40
C ASP A 111 5.38 11.52 3.31
N ILE A 112 5.95 12.23 4.29
CA ILE A 112 7.36 12.64 4.33
C ILE A 112 8.33 11.46 4.06
N PRO A 113 8.23 10.28 4.71
CA PRO A 113 9.18 9.19 4.48
C PRO A 113 9.23 8.73 3.02
N THR A 114 8.14 8.87 2.27
CA THR A 114 8.05 8.41 0.87
C THR A 114 8.80 9.31 -0.10
N VAL A 115 9.03 10.58 0.28
CA VAL A 115 9.73 11.57 -0.55
C VAL A 115 11.18 11.78 -0.13
N LEU A 116 11.58 11.27 1.04
CA LEU A 116 12.95 11.38 1.52
C LEU A 116 13.87 10.42 0.76
N PRO A 117 15.04 10.88 0.27
CA PRO A 117 16.08 9.97 -0.18
C PRO A 117 16.50 9.01 0.95
N PRO A 118 16.78 7.73 0.66
CA PRO A 118 17.12 6.74 1.70
C PRO A 118 18.28 7.16 2.60
N ALA A 119 19.31 7.78 2.02
CA ALA A 119 20.46 8.30 2.77
C ALA A 119 20.06 9.37 3.79
N VAL A 120 19.11 10.25 3.43
CA VAL A 120 18.61 11.31 4.31
C VAL A 120 17.78 10.70 5.45
N ALA A 121 16.95 9.70 5.15
CA ALA A 121 16.20 8.97 6.15
C ALA A 121 17.14 8.28 7.17
N GLY A 122 18.22 7.65 6.70
CA GLY A 122 19.24 7.03 7.55
C GLY A 122 19.92 8.03 8.49
N VAL A 123 20.35 9.18 7.98
CA VAL A 123 20.96 10.24 8.81
C VAL A 123 19.95 10.82 9.80
N ALA A 124 18.69 11.03 9.40
CA ALA A 124 17.64 11.48 10.30
C ALA A 124 17.39 10.49 11.45
N MET A 125 17.34 9.19 11.15
CA MET A 125 17.21 8.13 12.16
C MET A 125 18.41 8.09 13.10
N LEU A 126 19.64 8.27 12.60
CA LEU A 126 20.83 8.33 13.44
C LEU A 126 20.83 9.57 14.35
N MET A 127 20.39 10.73 13.84
CA MET A 127 20.25 11.95 14.64
C MET A 127 19.13 11.84 15.68
N ALA A 128 18.10 11.03 15.43
CA ALA A 128 17.03 10.78 16.39
C ALA A 128 17.42 9.73 17.44
N PHE A 129 17.86 8.55 17.00
CA PHE A 129 17.99 7.34 17.81
C PHE A 129 19.44 6.86 17.99
N GLY A 130 20.42 7.55 17.42
CA GLY A 130 21.84 7.26 17.64
C GLY A 130 22.28 7.61 19.07
N ARG A 131 23.47 7.14 19.46
CA ARG A 131 24.04 7.38 20.80
C ARG A 131 24.13 8.87 21.18
N ARG A 132 24.43 9.73 20.19
CA ARG A 132 24.47 11.20 20.34
C ARG A 132 23.23 11.89 19.77
N GLY A 133 22.18 11.12 19.50
CA GLY A 133 20.94 11.64 18.94
C GLY A 133 20.05 12.27 20.01
N ILE A 134 18.96 12.90 19.57
CA ILE A 134 17.99 13.62 20.42
C ILE A 134 17.46 12.70 21.54
N PHE A 135 17.16 11.44 21.22
CA PHE A 135 16.67 10.46 22.19
C PHE A 135 17.78 9.57 22.77
N GLY A 136 19.05 9.72 22.32
CA GLY A 136 20.14 8.83 22.68
C GLY A 136 20.38 8.70 24.19
N SER A 137 20.40 9.82 24.92
CA SER A 137 20.60 9.83 26.37
C SER A 137 19.46 9.19 27.15
N LEU A 138 18.21 9.37 26.68
CA LEU A 138 17.03 8.74 27.27
C LEU A 138 17.05 7.22 27.06
N LEU A 139 17.50 6.76 25.89
CA LEU A 139 17.61 5.34 25.62
C LEU A 139 18.79 4.70 26.38
N GLU A 140 19.90 5.41 26.50
CA GLU A 140 21.07 4.96 27.27
C GLU A 140 20.72 4.82 28.77
N SER A 141 19.91 5.71 29.34
CA SER A 141 19.44 5.57 30.73
C SER A 141 18.52 4.36 30.94
N LEU A 142 17.86 3.88 29.88
CA LEU A 142 17.10 2.63 29.85
C LEU A 142 17.96 1.41 29.50
N GLY A 143 19.28 1.59 29.30
CA GLY A 143 20.20 0.53 28.89
C GLY A 143 20.03 0.09 27.43
N LEU A 144 19.33 0.86 26.60
CA LEU A 144 19.06 0.55 25.19
C LEU A 144 20.04 1.29 24.28
N ASN A 145 20.76 0.55 23.44
CA ASN A 145 21.56 1.12 22.35
C ASN A 145 20.98 0.66 21.01
N ILE A 146 20.38 1.59 20.26
CA ILE A 146 19.69 1.27 19.01
C ILE A 146 20.65 1.25 17.82
N ALA A 147 21.65 2.14 17.78
CA ALA A 147 22.50 2.27 16.60
C ALA A 147 23.22 0.95 16.27
N PHE A 148 23.23 0.59 14.98
CA PHE A 148 23.86 -0.64 14.48
C PHE A 148 23.29 -1.95 15.04
N THR A 149 22.02 -1.94 15.46
CA THR A 149 21.31 -3.15 15.93
C THR A 149 20.18 -3.57 14.99
N THR A 150 19.69 -4.79 15.16
CA THR A 150 18.48 -5.29 14.49
C THR A 150 17.26 -4.41 14.77
N LEU A 151 17.17 -3.82 15.97
CA LEU A 151 16.09 -2.89 16.32
C LEU A 151 16.15 -1.62 15.46
N ALA A 152 17.35 -1.10 15.17
CA ALA A 152 17.51 0.03 14.25
C ALA A 152 16.96 -0.30 12.86
N VAL A 153 17.25 -1.51 12.35
CA VAL A 153 16.76 -1.98 11.06
C VAL A 153 15.24 -2.02 11.04
N VAL A 154 14.61 -2.60 12.07
CA VAL A 154 13.15 -2.65 12.21
C VAL A 154 12.55 -1.25 12.22
N LEU A 155 13.12 -0.31 13.00
CA LEU A 155 12.62 1.06 13.07
C LEU A 155 12.76 1.80 11.73
N ALA A 156 13.88 1.63 11.03
CA ALA A 156 14.08 2.24 9.72
C ALA A 156 13.10 1.67 8.69
N GLN A 157 12.94 0.34 8.65
CA GLN A 157 11.96 -0.32 7.78
C GLN A 157 10.54 0.14 8.10
N THR A 158 10.16 0.25 9.39
CA THR A 158 8.86 0.80 9.79
C THR A 158 8.69 2.25 9.32
N PHE A 159 9.68 3.12 9.52
CA PHE A 159 9.61 4.53 9.12
C PHE A 159 9.32 4.67 7.62
N ILE A 160 9.98 3.87 6.79
CA ILE A 160 9.88 3.96 5.33
C ILE A 160 8.65 3.22 4.78
N ALA A 161 8.27 2.09 5.40
CA ALA A 161 7.18 1.24 4.92
C ALA A 161 5.80 1.61 5.51
N ALA A 162 5.73 2.24 6.68
CA ALA A 162 4.48 2.60 7.33
C ALA A 162 3.47 3.38 6.47
N PRO A 163 3.88 4.32 5.61
CA PRO A 163 2.93 5.10 4.81
C PRO A 163 2.05 4.22 3.91
N PHE A 164 2.62 3.13 3.38
CA PHE A 164 1.91 2.21 2.49
C PHE A 164 0.76 1.50 3.20
N TYR A 165 0.98 1.00 4.42
CA TYR A 165 -0.07 0.41 5.23
C TYR A 165 -1.12 1.45 5.62
N VAL A 166 -0.67 2.57 6.20
CA VAL A 166 -1.56 3.56 6.81
C VAL A 166 -2.50 4.15 5.76
N LYS A 167 -2.03 4.48 4.56
CA LYS A 167 -2.89 4.99 3.48
C LYS A 167 -3.87 3.94 2.99
N ALA A 168 -3.43 2.70 2.79
CA ALA A 168 -4.32 1.61 2.40
C ALA A 168 -5.42 1.36 3.45
N ALA A 169 -5.06 1.38 4.73
CA ALA A 169 -6.00 1.23 5.84
C ALA A 169 -6.98 2.42 5.94
N ILE A 170 -6.51 3.66 5.79
CA ILE A 170 -7.38 4.86 5.75
C ILE A 170 -8.41 4.72 4.64
N ILE A 171 -8.00 4.35 3.42
CA ILE A 171 -8.90 4.14 2.28
C ILE A 171 -9.90 3.02 2.59
N GLY A 172 -9.42 1.90 3.14
CA GLY A 172 -10.25 0.76 3.51
C GLY A 172 -11.32 1.11 4.53
N PHE A 173 -10.96 1.84 5.58
CA PHE A 173 -11.92 2.29 6.59
C PHE A 173 -12.86 3.34 6.02
N ALA A 174 -12.35 4.37 5.32
CA ALA A 174 -13.16 5.45 4.76
C ALA A 174 -14.19 4.95 3.73
N GLY A 175 -13.93 3.82 3.05
CA GLY A 175 -14.87 3.20 2.11
C GLY A 175 -16.06 2.48 2.75
N ILE A 176 -16.07 2.29 4.07
CA ILE A 176 -17.17 1.63 4.79
C ILE A 176 -18.20 2.68 5.22
N ASP A 177 -19.47 2.45 4.86
CA ASP A 177 -20.59 3.32 5.19
C ASP A 177 -20.77 3.48 6.71
N ARG A 178 -21.01 4.73 7.15
CA ARG A 178 -21.27 5.06 8.55
C ARG A 178 -22.64 4.56 9.01
N GLU A 179 -23.58 4.32 8.09
CA GLU A 179 -24.89 3.74 8.40
C GLU A 179 -24.75 2.36 9.07
N LEU A 180 -23.74 1.56 8.70
CA LEU A 180 -23.49 0.26 9.32
C LEU A 180 -23.12 0.37 10.80
N GLU A 181 -22.34 1.41 11.16
CA GLU A 181 -21.98 1.69 12.56
C GLU A 181 -23.18 2.22 13.35
N GLN A 182 -24.01 3.05 12.73
CA GLN A 182 -25.23 3.57 13.34
C GLN A 182 -26.25 2.46 13.58
N ALA A 183 -26.47 1.57 12.61
CA ALA A 183 -27.34 0.40 12.75
C ALA A 183 -26.87 -0.50 13.89
N ALA A 184 -25.56 -0.80 13.96
CA ALA A 184 -25.00 -1.59 15.05
C ALA A 184 -25.19 -0.93 16.42
N ALA A 185 -25.06 0.40 16.50
CA ALA A 185 -25.30 1.14 17.73
C ALA A 185 -26.79 1.10 18.17
N LEU A 186 -27.73 1.12 17.21
CA LEU A 186 -29.16 0.95 17.48
C LEU A 186 -29.47 -0.47 18.01
N ASP A 187 -28.74 -1.47 17.54
CA ASP A 187 -28.81 -2.85 18.04
C ASP A 187 -28.06 -3.05 19.39
N GLY A 188 -27.53 -1.97 19.98
CA GLY A 188 -26.86 -1.98 21.28
C GLY A 188 -25.37 -2.33 21.25
N ALA A 189 -24.75 -2.41 20.07
CA ALA A 189 -23.31 -2.65 19.96
C ALA A 189 -22.51 -1.41 20.38
N ASN A 190 -21.47 -1.62 21.19
CA ASN A 190 -20.49 -0.58 21.51
C ASN A 190 -19.47 -0.38 20.37
N GLY A 191 -18.70 0.71 20.43
CA GLY A 191 -17.75 1.07 19.36
C GLY A 191 -16.66 0.01 19.10
N TRP A 192 -16.25 -0.74 20.12
CA TRP A 192 -15.29 -1.84 19.94
C TRP A 192 -15.93 -3.04 19.24
N GLN A 193 -17.19 -3.36 19.57
CA GLN A 193 -17.95 -4.40 18.88
C GLN A 193 -18.18 -4.03 17.42
N ALA A 194 -18.64 -2.80 17.12
CA ALA A 194 -18.77 -2.32 15.75
C ALA A 194 -17.44 -2.40 14.99
N PHE A 195 -16.33 -1.97 15.61
CA PHE A 195 -15.01 -2.10 15.02
C PHE A 195 -14.64 -3.56 14.72
N ARG A 196 -14.75 -4.46 15.71
CA ARG A 196 -14.28 -5.84 15.62
C ARG A 196 -15.13 -6.72 14.69
N TYR A 197 -16.44 -6.49 14.66
CA TYR A 197 -17.40 -7.36 13.97
C TYR A 197 -17.87 -6.81 12.62
N ILE A 198 -17.74 -5.50 12.37
CA ILE A 198 -18.21 -4.87 11.13
C ILE A 198 -17.04 -4.25 10.38
N ILE A 199 -16.35 -3.30 11.00
CA ILE A 199 -15.36 -2.47 10.32
C ILE A 199 -14.13 -3.28 9.92
N LEU A 200 -13.59 -4.07 10.86
CA LEU A 200 -12.39 -4.87 10.64
C LEU A 200 -12.60 -5.96 9.56
N PRO A 201 -13.70 -6.74 9.54
CA PRO A 201 -13.97 -7.68 8.46
C PRO A 201 -14.20 -7.02 7.11
N LEU A 202 -14.96 -5.91 7.06
CA LEU A 202 -15.24 -5.22 5.79
C LEU A 202 -14.00 -4.55 5.18
N SER A 203 -13.05 -4.12 6.01
CA SER A 203 -11.78 -3.53 5.57
C SER A 203 -10.68 -4.56 5.30
N TRP A 204 -10.91 -5.85 5.52
CA TRP A 204 -9.89 -6.89 5.50
C TRP A 204 -9.05 -6.91 4.20
N THR A 205 -9.71 -6.75 3.04
CA THR A 205 -9.01 -6.71 1.74
C THR A 205 -8.03 -5.53 1.66
N ALA A 206 -8.41 -4.36 2.19
CA ALA A 206 -7.54 -3.19 2.21
C ALA A 206 -6.40 -3.36 3.21
N LEU A 207 -6.67 -3.89 4.40
CA LEU A 207 -5.64 -4.13 5.42
C LEU A 207 -4.61 -5.16 4.97
N THR A 208 -5.05 -6.26 4.36
CA THR A 208 -4.15 -7.30 3.84
C THR A 208 -3.32 -6.80 2.66
N SER A 209 -3.94 -6.08 1.70
CA SER A 209 -3.22 -5.45 0.58
C SER A 209 -2.18 -4.44 1.08
N GLY A 210 -2.57 -3.59 2.05
CA GLY A 210 -1.65 -2.66 2.70
C GLY A 210 -0.50 -3.35 3.42
N SER A 211 -0.77 -4.48 4.08
CA SER A 211 0.24 -5.26 4.79
C SER A 211 1.25 -5.88 3.82
N VAL A 212 0.77 -6.45 2.72
CA VAL A 212 1.64 -7.02 1.67
C VAL A 212 2.50 -5.94 1.02
N LEU A 213 1.94 -4.76 0.71
CA LEU A 213 2.69 -3.66 0.12
C LEU A 213 3.75 -3.11 1.07
N THR A 214 3.42 -3.02 2.36
CA THR A 214 4.34 -2.62 3.44
C THR A 214 5.47 -3.63 3.58
N TRP A 215 5.16 -4.92 3.58
CA TRP A 215 6.17 -5.96 3.68
C TRP A 215 7.09 -5.98 2.46
N ALA A 216 6.53 -5.87 1.24
CA ALA A 216 7.30 -5.74 0.01
C ALA A 216 8.22 -4.52 0.05
N ARG A 217 7.73 -3.37 0.54
CA ARG A 217 8.52 -2.16 0.71
C ARG A 217 9.65 -2.36 1.72
N ALA A 218 9.38 -2.99 2.87
CA ALA A 218 10.35 -3.25 3.92
C ALA A 218 11.43 -4.25 3.50
N MET A 219 11.07 -5.31 2.75
CA MET A 219 12.04 -6.25 2.17
C MET A 219 12.90 -5.61 1.09
N GLY A 220 12.32 -4.68 0.32
CA GLY A 220 13.02 -3.95 -0.74
C GLY A 220 13.93 -2.84 -0.24
N GLU A 221 13.83 -2.46 1.04
CA GLU A 221 14.83 -1.62 1.67
C GLU A 221 16.07 -2.45 1.98
N PHE A 222 17.14 -2.14 1.26
CA PHE A 222 18.48 -2.52 1.66
C PHE A 222 18.84 -1.74 2.93
N GLY A 223 19.35 -2.44 3.94
CA GLY A 223 20.16 -1.79 4.97
C GLY A 223 21.45 -1.23 4.38
#